data_AF-A0A927AE10-F1
#
_entry.id   AF-A0A927AE10-F1
#
_cell.length_a   1.000
_cell.length_b   1.000
_cell.length_c   1.000
_cell.angle_alpha   90.00
_cell.angle_beta   90.00
_cell.angle_gamma   90.00
#
_symmetry.space_group_name_H-M   'P 1'
#
loop_
_entity.id
_entity.type
_entity.pdbx_description
1 polymer ?
#
loop_
_entity_poly.entity_id
_entity_poly.type
_entity_poly.pdbx_seq_one_letter_code
_entity_poly.pdbx_strand_id
1 'polypeptide(L)'
;MPARLQIKAEDCSPLGQFILQYLEQQGISMNRLAELSGVPQPRLRGACFKGTCPTPETLRKLAKVMGKHHLELYTLAYEGRVENLPEDADETSLDLLMRELFETVRELGLTVPKVRPSKVKIRRALLELGFREETQEDSSDYLSGDAASRRQDIG
;
A
#
# COMPACT_ATOMS: atom_id res chain seq x y z
N MET A 1 -3.34 -29.00 -19.20
CA MET A 1 -4.63 -28.74 -18.51
C MET A 1 -4.40 -27.65 -17.47
N PRO A 2 -5.06 -26.49 -17.50
CA PRO A 2 -4.85 -25.51 -16.45
C PRO A 2 -5.80 -25.81 -15.29
N ALA A 3 -5.25 -25.93 -14.08
CA ALA A 3 -6.01 -25.84 -12.84
C ALA A 3 -6.63 -24.43 -12.80
N ARG A 4 -7.89 -24.33 -13.21
CA ARG A 4 -8.67 -23.09 -13.13
C ARG A 4 -8.81 -22.75 -11.66
N LEU A 5 -8.12 -21.71 -11.20
CA LEU A 5 -8.38 -21.14 -9.89
C LEU A 5 -9.86 -20.76 -9.86
N GLN A 6 -10.64 -21.50 -9.06
CA GLN A 6 -12.01 -21.14 -8.72
C GLN A 6 -12.01 -20.04 -7.64
N ILE A 7 -11.12 -19.06 -7.74
CA ILE A 7 -11.21 -17.87 -6.90
C ILE A 7 -12.04 -16.89 -7.72
N LYS A 8 -13.26 -16.61 -7.25
CA LYS A 8 -14.07 -15.55 -7.85
C LYS A 8 -13.43 -14.21 -7.50
N ALA A 9 -13.41 -13.29 -8.45
CA ALA A 9 -12.89 -11.93 -8.22
C ALA A 9 -13.62 -11.23 -7.05
N GLU A 10 -14.88 -11.61 -6.82
CA GLU A 10 -15.74 -11.18 -5.71
C GLU A 10 -15.16 -11.49 -4.32
N ASP A 11 -14.43 -12.60 -4.18
CA ASP A 11 -13.84 -13.07 -2.93
C ASP A 11 -12.40 -12.57 -2.73
N CYS A 12 -11.86 -11.83 -3.70
CA CYS A 12 -10.48 -11.39 -3.69
C CYS A 12 -10.28 -10.08 -2.91
N SER A 13 -9.19 -10.02 -2.16
CA SER A 13 -8.66 -8.74 -1.63
C SER A 13 -8.12 -7.88 -2.78
N PRO A 14 -7.88 -6.57 -2.58
CA PRO A 14 -7.20 -5.72 -3.56
C PRO A 14 -5.85 -6.32 -3.99
N LEU A 15 -5.07 -6.82 -3.03
CA LEU A 15 -3.86 -7.59 -3.31
C LEU A 15 -4.13 -8.85 -4.14
N GLY A 16 -5.19 -9.61 -3.81
CA GLY A 16 -5.56 -10.81 -4.55
C GLY A 16 -5.93 -10.53 -6.01
N GLN A 17 -6.69 -9.46 -6.25
CA GLN A 17 -7.03 -9.01 -7.61
C GLN A 17 -5.77 -8.61 -8.37
N PHE A 18 -4.87 -7.89 -7.72
CA PHE A 18 -3.59 -7.50 -8.29
C PHE A 18 -2.72 -8.71 -8.68
N ILE A 19 -2.66 -9.74 -7.83
CA ILE A 19 -1.97 -11.00 -8.13
C ILE A 19 -2.62 -11.72 -9.32
N LEU A 20 -3.95 -11.82 -9.35
CA LEU A 20 -4.66 -12.46 -10.46
C LEU A 20 -4.44 -11.74 -11.80
N GLN A 21 -4.47 -10.41 -11.78
CA GLN A 21 -4.19 -9.60 -12.96
C GLN A 21 -2.77 -9.82 -13.48
N TYR A 22 -1.79 -9.90 -12.57
CA TYR A 22 -0.41 -10.22 -12.94
C TYR A 22 -0.28 -11.61 -13.57
N LEU A 23 -0.96 -12.62 -13.02
CA LEU A 23 -0.97 -13.98 -13.61
C LEU A 23 -1.52 -13.98 -15.03
N GLU A 24 -2.61 -13.24 -15.26
CA GLU A 24 -3.25 -13.11 -16.57
C GLU A 24 -2.34 -12.38 -17.56
N GLN A 25 -1.75 -11.25 -17.17
CA GLN A 25 -0.83 -10.47 -18.00
C GLN A 25 0.42 -11.26 -18.41
N GLN A 26 0.96 -12.05 -17.49
CA GLN A 26 2.17 -12.85 -17.74
C GLN A 26 1.85 -14.22 -18.35
N GLY A 27 0.58 -14.60 -18.45
CA GLY A 27 0.16 -15.92 -18.92
C GLY A 27 0.69 -17.08 -18.07
N ILE A 28 0.95 -16.85 -16.78
CA ILE A 28 1.54 -17.85 -15.87
C ILE A 28 0.48 -18.41 -14.90
N SER A 29 0.69 -19.65 -14.45
CA SER A 29 -0.17 -20.26 -13.43
C SER A 29 0.24 -19.84 -12.01
N MET A 30 -0.69 -19.97 -11.07
CA MET A 30 -0.39 -19.76 -9.64
C MET A 30 0.73 -20.69 -9.12
N ASN A 31 0.83 -21.92 -9.63
CA ASN A 31 1.94 -22.83 -9.30
C ASN A 31 3.27 -22.23 -9.75
N ARG A 32 3.28 -21.65 -10.96
CA ARG A 32 4.49 -21.04 -11.49
C ARG A 32 4.88 -19.80 -10.69
N LEU A 33 3.92 -18.97 -10.28
CA LEU A 33 4.19 -17.84 -9.39
C LEU A 33 4.70 -18.29 -8.01
N ALA A 34 4.14 -19.38 -7.46
CA ALA A 34 4.61 -19.96 -6.20
C ALA A 34 6.08 -20.44 -6.30
N GLU A 35 6.45 -21.10 -7.40
CA GLU A 35 7.84 -21.48 -7.69
C GLU A 35 8.77 -20.26 -7.80
N LEU A 36 8.36 -19.25 -8.57
CA LEU A 36 9.17 -18.05 -8.81
C LEU A 36 9.39 -17.23 -7.53
N SER A 37 8.35 -17.13 -6.70
CA SER A 37 8.39 -16.35 -5.45
C SER A 37 8.96 -17.14 -4.27
N GLY A 38 9.06 -18.47 -4.38
CA GLY A 38 9.39 -19.34 -3.24
C GLY A 38 8.33 -19.30 -2.13
N VAL A 39 7.11 -18.86 -2.45
CA VAL A 39 5.97 -18.83 -1.53
C VAL A 39 5.10 -20.07 -1.80
N PRO A 40 4.79 -20.91 -0.79
CA PRO A 40 3.94 -22.08 -0.98
C PRO A 40 2.59 -21.71 -1.58
N GLN A 41 2.11 -22.50 -2.55
CA GLN A 41 0.85 -22.25 -3.23
C GLN A 41 -0.35 -22.10 -2.26
N PRO A 42 -0.51 -22.88 -1.17
CA PRO A 42 -1.60 -22.66 -0.22
C PRO A 42 -1.55 -21.28 0.43
N ARG A 43 -0.35 -20.77 0.71
CA ARG A 43 -0.13 -19.44 1.31
C ARG A 43 -0.42 -18.33 0.32
N LEU A 44 0.00 -18.52 -0.93
CA LEU A 44 -0.29 -17.61 -2.04
C LEU A 44 -1.79 -17.55 -2.35
N ARG A 45 -2.47 -18.70 -2.31
CA ARG A 45 -3.92 -18.78 -2.45
C ARG A 45 -4.63 -18.08 -1.30
N GLY A 46 -4.17 -18.30 -0.06
CA GLY A 46 -4.64 -17.60 1.12
C GLY A 46 -4.58 -16.09 0.93
N ALA A 47 -3.40 -15.59 0.54
CA ALA A 47 -3.14 -14.16 0.30
C ALA A 47 -4.10 -13.49 -0.70
N CYS A 48 -4.72 -14.25 -1.60
CA CYS A 48 -5.67 -13.71 -2.56
C CYS A 48 -7.05 -13.42 -1.94
N PHE A 49 -7.41 -14.06 -0.84
CA PHE A 49 -8.75 -13.93 -0.24
C PHE A 49 -8.86 -12.70 0.67
N LYS A 50 -10.06 -12.10 0.69
CA LYS A 50 -10.45 -11.05 1.64
C LYS A 50 -10.22 -11.50 3.09
N GLY A 51 -9.80 -10.58 3.95
CA GLY A 51 -9.61 -10.80 5.39
C GLY A 51 -8.30 -11.48 5.79
N THR A 52 -7.52 -11.99 4.83
CA THR A 52 -6.18 -12.52 5.11
C THR A 52 -5.11 -11.47 4.84
N CYS A 53 -4.08 -11.43 5.68
CA CYS A 53 -2.94 -10.54 5.48
C CYS A 53 -1.66 -11.38 5.34
N PRO A 54 -0.98 -11.36 4.18
CA PRO A 54 0.27 -12.07 3.99
C PRO A 54 1.35 -11.46 4.86
N THR A 55 2.31 -12.29 5.29
CA THR A 55 3.43 -11.77 6.09
C THR A 55 4.28 -10.79 5.28
N PRO A 56 4.94 -9.83 5.96
CA PRO A 56 6.00 -8.98 5.40
C PRO A 56 6.95 -9.66 4.41
N GLU A 57 7.45 -10.83 4.80
CA GLU A 57 8.37 -11.62 4.00
C GLU A 57 7.72 -12.12 2.69
N THR A 58 6.45 -12.53 2.77
CA THR A 58 5.68 -12.99 1.61
C THR A 58 5.48 -11.87 0.60
N LEU A 59 5.12 -10.66 1.07
CA LEU A 59 4.94 -9.49 0.21
C LEU A 59 6.25 -9.09 -0.47
N ARG A 60 7.39 -9.12 0.24
CA ARG A 60 8.70 -8.84 -0.37
C ARG A 60 9.07 -9.84 -1.46
N LYS A 61 8.84 -11.14 -1.23
CA LYS A 61 9.10 -12.19 -2.22
C LYS A 61 8.25 -12.01 -3.47
N LEU A 62 6.97 -11.67 -3.30
CA LEU A 62 6.06 -11.42 -4.42
C LEU A 62 6.43 -10.14 -5.18
N ALA A 63 6.69 -9.05 -4.47
CA ALA A 63 7.09 -7.78 -5.06
C ALA A 63 8.32 -7.92 -5.96
N LYS A 64 9.32 -8.70 -5.51
CA LYS A 64 10.52 -9.00 -6.30
C LYS A 64 10.21 -9.69 -7.62
N VAL A 65 9.31 -10.67 -7.63
CA VAL A 65 8.92 -11.39 -8.85
C VAL A 65 8.08 -10.51 -9.77
N MET A 66 7.19 -9.70 -9.20
CA MET A 66 6.27 -8.83 -9.93
C MET A 66 6.93 -7.53 -10.42
N GLY A 67 8.20 -7.29 -10.08
CA GLY A 67 8.91 -6.05 -10.42
C GLY A 67 8.33 -4.81 -9.75
N LYS A 68 7.72 -4.98 -8.57
CA LYS A 68 7.05 -3.91 -7.82
C LYS A 68 7.81 -3.58 -6.54
N HIS A 69 7.59 -2.37 -6.03
CA HIS A 69 8.09 -2.05 -4.70
C HIS A 69 7.27 -2.80 -3.64
N HIS A 70 7.93 -3.33 -2.62
CA HIS A 70 7.25 -4.12 -1.60
C HIS A 70 6.17 -3.32 -0.88
N LEU A 71 6.38 -2.00 -0.68
CA LEU A 71 5.38 -1.11 -0.08
C LEU A 71 4.08 -1.01 -0.89
N GLU A 72 4.12 -1.11 -2.22
CA GLU A 72 2.87 -1.12 -3.03
C GLU A 72 2.00 -2.32 -2.66
N LEU A 73 2.63 -3.49 -2.49
CA LEU A 73 1.93 -4.71 -2.08
C LEU A 73 1.46 -4.63 -0.63
N TYR A 74 2.18 -3.92 0.25
CA TYR A 74 1.69 -3.63 1.60
C TYR A 74 0.43 -2.78 1.54
N THR A 75 0.43 -1.66 0.81
CA THR A 75 -0.75 -0.79 0.70
C THR A 75 -1.97 -1.60 0.27
N LEU A 76 -1.85 -2.42 -0.78
CA LEU A 76 -2.94 -3.28 -1.27
C LEU A 76 -3.37 -4.38 -0.28
N ALA A 77 -2.45 -4.90 0.54
CA ALA A 77 -2.76 -5.91 1.54
C ALA A 77 -3.57 -5.33 2.72
N TYR A 78 -3.41 -4.03 2.98
CA TYR A 78 -3.94 -3.35 4.16
C TYR A 78 -5.09 -2.38 3.86
N GLU A 79 -5.30 -1.98 2.60
CA GLU A 79 -6.36 -1.05 2.16
C GLU A 79 -7.75 -1.36 2.74
N GLY A 80 -8.20 -2.62 2.66
CA GLY A 80 -9.50 -3.05 3.20
C GLY A 80 -9.60 -3.06 4.74
N ARG A 81 -8.49 -2.86 5.46
CA ARG A 81 -8.48 -2.66 6.93
C ARG A 81 -8.47 -1.18 7.30
N VAL A 82 -7.93 -0.32 6.44
CA VAL A 82 -7.86 1.13 6.67
C VAL A 82 -9.21 1.79 6.37
N GLU A 83 -9.94 1.34 5.35
CA GLU A 83 -11.26 1.92 4.99
C GLU A 83 -12.39 1.61 5.99
N ASN A 84 -12.20 0.64 6.89
CA ASN A 84 -13.20 0.30 7.93
C ASN A 84 -12.92 0.98 9.28
N LEU A 85 -12.09 2.01 9.29
CA LEU A 85 -11.86 2.80 10.49
C LEU A 85 -13.06 3.74 10.70
N PRO A 86 -13.78 3.65 11.83
CA PRO A 86 -14.80 4.65 12.15
C PRO A 86 -14.14 6.02 12.21
N GLU A 87 -14.85 7.07 11.80
CA GLU A 87 -14.35 8.46 11.75
C GLU A 87 -13.85 8.97 13.13
N ASP A 88 -14.13 8.24 14.20
CA ASP A 88 -13.72 8.50 15.59
C ASP A 88 -12.39 7.81 15.99
N ALA A 89 -11.72 7.11 15.06
CA ALA A 89 -10.65 6.15 15.37
C ALA A 89 -9.21 6.68 15.28
N ASP A 90 -8.96 7.99 15.35
CA ASP A 90 -7.60 8.54 15.21
C ASP A 90 -6.61 7.94 16.23
N GLU A 91 -7.03 7.71 17.48
CA GLU A 91 -6.17 7.09 18.51
C GLU A 91 -6.04 5.56 18.32
N THR A 92 -7.13 4.87 17.98
CA THR A 92 -7.15 3.41 17.81
C THR A 92 -6.37 2.95 16.57
N SER A 93 -6.35 3.77 15.51
CA SER A 93 -5.64 3.51 14.26
C SER A 93 -4.13 3.61 14.44
N LEU A 94 -3.67 4.62 15.20
CA LEU A 94 -2.27 4.77 15.56
C LEU A 94 -1.81 3.59 16.42
N ASP A 95 -2.63 3.15 17.38
CA ASP A 95 -2.33 2.02 18.25
C ASP A 95 -2.22 0.69 17.49
N LEU A 96 -3.10 0.45 16.52
CA LEU A 96 -3.04 -0.72 15.63
C LEU A 96 -1.77 -0.70 14.78
N LEU A 97 -1.46 0.43 14.15
CA LEU A 97 -0.23 0.64 13.38
C LEU A 97 1.01 0.45 14.25
N MET A 98 1.03 1.03 15.45
CA MET A 98 2.13 0.88 16.39
C MET A 98 2.31 -0.57 16.81
N ARG A 99 1.23 -1.29 17.09
CA ARG A 99 1.29 -2.70 17.46
C ARG A 99 1.86 -3.56 16.33
N GLU A 100 1.41 -3.39 15.09
CA GLU A 100 1.96 -4.12 13.94
C GLU A 100 3.41 -3.71 13.64
N LEU A 101 3.77 -2.43 13.83
CA LEU A 101 5.15 -1.97 13.73
C LEU A 101 6.04 -2.68 14.76
N PHE A 102 5.57 -2.82 16.00
CA PHE A 102 6.30 -3.53 17.05
C PHE A 102 6.40 -5.04 16.79
N GLU A 103 5.34 -5.66 16.28
CA GLU A 103 5.39 -7.08 15.85
C GLU A 103 6.43 -7.25 14.73
N THR A 104 6.45 -6.37 13.73
CA THR A 104 7.43 -6.39 12.64
C THR A 104 8.86 -6.17 13.14
N VAL A 105 9.06 -5.22 14.08
CA VAL A 105 10.36 -4.96 14.72
C VAL A 105 10.86 -6.20 15.46
N ARG A 106 9.98 -6.92 16.17
CA ARG A 106 10.31 -8.17 16.86
C ARG A 106 10.66 -9.29 15.88
N GLU A 107 9.86 -9.49 14.83
CA GLU A 107 10.12 -10.50 13.80
C GLU A 107 11.47 -10.28 13.11
N LEU A 108 11.82 -9.02 12.86
CA LEU A 108 13.07 -8.66 12.18
C LEU A 108 14.26 -8.51 13.13
N GLY A 109 14.08 -8.73 14.44
CA GLY A 109 15.14 -8.56 15.44
C GLY A 109 15.74 -7.15 15.47
N LEU A 110 14.95 -6.14 15.09
CA LEU A 110 15.43 -4.76 15.02
C LEU A 110 15.62 -4.21 16.43
N THR A 111 16.78 -3.59 16.67
CA THR A 111 17.08 -2.94 17.94
C THR A 111 16.73 -1.46 17.87
N VAL A 112 16.20 -0.93 18.99
CA VAL A 112 15.91 0.49 19.10
C VAL A 112 17.22 1.27 18.91
N PRO A 113 17.28 2.24 17.96
CA PRO A 113 18.46 3.05 17.77
C PRO A 113 18.81 3.79 19.06
N LYS A 114 20.02 3.60 19.58
CA LYS A 114 20.51 4.33 20.77
C LYS A 114 20.68 5.82 20.50
N VAL A 115 20.81 6.21 19.24
CA VAL A 115 21.01 7.58 18.79
C VAL A 115 19.91 7.94 17.83
N ARG A 116 19.26 9.07 18.07
CA ARG A 116 18.27 9.62 17.15
C ARG A 116 18.95 9.89 15.79
N PRO A 117 18.48 9.29 14.68
CA PRO A 117 19.04 9.58 13.38
C PRO A 117 18.84 11.07 13.04
N SER A 118 19.83 11.67 12.39
CA SER A 118 19.74 13.06 11.94
C SER A 118 18.66 13.23 10.87
N LYS A 119 18.09 14.44 10.74
CA LYS A 119 17.09 14.75 9.71
C LYS A 119 17.54 14.33 8.31
N VAL A 120 18.83 14.50 7.99
CA VAL A 120 19.42 14.10 6.70
C VAL A 120 19.37 12.58 6.51
N LYS A 121 19.68 11.80 7.55
CA LYS A 121 19.61 10.33 7.49
C LYS A 121 18.17 9.84 7.30
N ILE A 122 17.21 10.47 7.98
CA ILE A 122 15.79 10.16 7.83
C ILE A 122 15.32 10.48 6.42
N ARG A 123 15.62 11.69 5.91
CA ARG A 123 15.24 12.10 4.55
C ARG A 123 15.81 11.17 3.50
N ARG A 124 17.08 10.80 3.63
CA ARG A 124 17.72 9.82 2.74
C ARG A 124 17.02 8.46 2.77
N ALA A 125 16.68 7.95 3.95
CA ALA A 125 15.96 6.69 4.08
C ALA A 125 14.56 6.75 3.45
N LEU A 126 13.84 7.87 3.61
CA LEU A 126 12.53 8.06 2.98
C LEU A 126 12.63 8.06 1.46
N LEU A 127 13.64 8.73 0.89
CA LEU A 127 13.91 8.71 -0.55
C LEU A 127 14.28 7.30 -1.05
N GLU A 128 15.11 6.57 -0.30
CA GLU A 128 15.46 5.16 -0.60
C GLU A 128 14.23 4.24 -0.54
N LEU A 129 13.23 4.57 0.29
CA LEU A 129 11.94 3.88 0.36
C LEU A 129 10.93 4.33 -0.72
N GLY A 130 11.32 5.27 -1.59
CA GLY A 130 10.50 5.72 -2.72
C GLY A 130 9.52 6.85 -2.40
N PHE A 131 9.56 7.42 -1.20
CA PHE A 131 8.79 8.61 -0.87
C PHE A 131 9.32 9.81 -1.64
N ARG A 132 8.42 10.64 -2.18
CA ARG A 132 8.76 11.89 -2.87
C ARG A 132 8.40 13.06 -1.98
N GLU A 133 9.15 14.14 -2.09
CA GLU A 133 8.72 15.39 -1.48
C GLU A 133 7.54 15.92 -2.29
N GLU A 134 6.42 16.16 -1.61
CA GLU A 134 5.39 17.02 -2.16
C GLU A 134 5.99 18.42 -2.28
N THR A 135 6.29 18.82 -3.52
CA THR A 135 6.50 20.24 -3.81
C THR A 135 5.19 20.92 -3.45
N GLN A 136 5.18 21.70 -2.38
CA GLN A 136 4.14 22.68 -2.13
C GLN A 136 4.19 23.64 -3.33
N GLU A 137 3.38 23.36 -4.35
CA GLU A 137 2.90 24.41 -5.24
C GLU A 137 1.92 25.21 -4.40
N ASP A 138 2.47 26.24 -3.75
CA ASP A 138 1.69 27.33 -3.19
C ASP A 138 0.73 27.82 -4.28
N SER A 139 -0.56 27.53 -4.10
CA SER A 139 -1.64 28.13 -4.86
C SER A 139 -1.80 29.59 -4.45
N SER A 140 -0.77 30.40 -4.71
CA SER A 140 -0.84 31.86 -4.68
C SER A 140 -1.35 32.36 -6.04
N ASP A 141 -2.61 32.09 -6.35
CA ASP A 141 -3.26 32.67 -7.54
C ASP A 141 -4.77 32.88 -7.30
N TYR A 142 -5.10 33.76 -6.34
CA TYR A 142 -6.42 34.41 -6.28
C TYR A 142 -6.28 35.86 -5.81
N LEU A 143 -5.50 36.68 -6.53
CA LEU A 143 -5.63 38.13 -6.51
C LEU A 143 -5.34 38.70 -7.92
N SER A 144 -6.37 38.75 -8.78
CA SER A 144 -6.60 39.85 -9.73
C SER A 144 -7.78 39.52 -10.65
N GLY A 145 -8.82 40.34 -10.64
CA GLY A 145 -10.00 40.16 -11.49
C GLY A 145 -11.07 41.24 -11.33
N ASP A 146 -10.65 42.49 -11.53
CA ASP A 146 -11.40 43.65 -12.01
C ASP A 146 -12.79 44.03 -11.45
N ALA A 147 -12.81 45.26 -10.94
CA ALA A 147 -13.98 46.12 -10.88
C ALA A 147 -14.41 46.57 -12.30
N ALA A 148 -15.69 46.40 -12.66
CA ALA A 148 -16.52 47.39 -13.38
C ALA A 148 -17.87 46.80 -13.83
N SER A 149 -18.91 47.66 -13.85
CA SER A 149 -20.30 47.46 -14.32
C SER A 149 -21.22 46.73 -13.33
N ARG A 150 -22.32 47.29 -12.82
CA ARG A 150 -23.33 48.14 -13.48
C ARG A 150 -24.08 48.97 -12.42
N ARG A 151 -24.15 50.29 -12.64
CA ARG A 151 -25.24 51.14 -12.16
C ARG A 151 -26.50 50.86 -13.01
N GLN A 152 -27.66 51.24 -12.46
CA GLN A 152 -28.97 51.47 -13.09
C GLN A 152 -29.83 50.20 -13.34
N ASP A 153 -31.11 50.10 -12.97
CA ASP A 153 -32.18 51.10 -12.76
C ASP A 153 -33.21 50.61 -11.71
N ILE A 154 -33.69 51.46 -10.78
CA ILE A 154 -34.99 52.19 -10.75
C ILE A 154 -36.24 51.28 -10.67
N GLY A 155 -36.99 51.47 -9.57
CA GLY A 155 -38.33 50.95 -9.31
C GLY A 155 -38.78 51.31 -7.90
#